data_AF-A0A7J2S8B5-F1
#
_entry.id   AF-A0A7J2S8B5-F1
#
_cell.length_a   1.000
_cell.length_b   1.000
_cell.length_c   1.000
_cell.angle_alpha   90.00
_cell.angle_beta   90.00
_cell.angle_gamma   90.00
#
_symmetry.space_group_name_H-M   'P 1'
#
loop_
_entity.id
_entity.type
_entity.pdbx_description
1 polymer ?
#
loop_
_entity_poly.entity_id
_entity_poly.type
_entity_poly.pdbx_seq_one_letter_code
_entity_poly.pdbx_strand_id
1 'polypeptide(L)'
;MAEGKPAGIVVLAILYGLEAIVLLGTGALFFAGGGMLGFGLGGAVLAGAGIIIVLIGLIDLLIAYGLWTLKSWARTMAIIFAIIGLIGFPIGTIISIIILWYLFKPEIKEAFH
;
A
#
# COMPACT_ATOMS: atom_id res chain seq x y z
N MET A 1 -1.75 -21.34 -8.35
CA MET A 1 -0.64 -20.66 -7.65
C MET A 1 0.37 -20.23 -8.71
N ALA A 2 0.86 -18.99 -8.70
CA ALA A 2 1.84 -18.54 -9.69
C ALA A 2 3.08 -19.45 -9.60
N GLU A 3 3.29 -20.30 -10.61
CA GLU A 3 4.31 -21.35 -10.59
C GLU A 3 5.70 -20.75 -10.31
N GLY A 4 6.33 -21.16 -9.21
CA GLY A 4 7.70 -20.79 -8.84
C GLY A 4 7.88 -19.69 -7.78
N LYS A 5 6.84 -18.95 -7.36
CA LYS A 5 6.99 -17.87 -6.35
C LYS A 5 6.64 -18.37 -4.93
N PRO A 6 7.41 -18.01 -3.89
CA PRO A 6 7.06 -18.32 -2.50
C PRO A 6 5.67 -17.78 -2.15
N ALA A 7 4.85 -18.59 -1.46
CA ALA A 7 3.48 -18.23 -1.13
C ALA A 7 3.39 -16.90 -0.35
N GLY A 8 4.36 -16.61 0.52
CA GLY A 8 4.39 -15.35 1.28
C GLY A 8 4.54 -14.11 0.39
N ILE A 9 5.20 -14.20 -0.77
CA ILE A 9 5.32 -13.06 -1.70
C ILE A 9 4.00 -12.80 -2.39
N VAL A 10 3.28 -13.86 -2.75
CA VAL A 10 1.92 -13.74 -3.30
C VAL A 10 0.99 -13.08 -2.29
N VAL A 11 1.05 -13.49 -1.01
CA VAL A 11 0.28 -12.86 0.07
C VAL A 11 0.64 -11.38 0.20
N LEU A 12 1.92 -11.05 0.28
CA LEU A 12 2.38 -9.66 0.40
C LEU A 12 1.94 -8.78 -0.78
N ALA A 13 2.10 -9.28 -2.01
CA ALA A 13 1.68 -8.55 -3.20
C ALA A 13 0.15 -8.34 -3.24
N ILE A 14 -0.63 -9.33 -2.77
CA ILE A 14 -2.09 -9.19 -2.65
C ILE A 14 -2.45 -8.17 -1.58
N LEU A 15 -1.79 -8.19 -0.41
CA LEU A 15 -2.07 -7.23 0.67
C LEU A 15 -1.84 -5.79 0.20
N TYR A 16 -0.67 -5.49 -0.37
CA TYR A 16 -0.37 -4.17 -0.93
C TYR A 16 -1.28 -3.82 -2.11
N GLY A 17 -1.63 -4.80 -2.96
CA GLY A 17 -2.55 -4.58 -4.07
C GLY A 17 -3.97 -4.21 -3.61
N LEU A 18 -4.47 -4.86 -2.56
CA LEU A 18 -5.77 -4.54 -1.96
C LEU A 18 -5.75 -3.18 -1.26
N GLU A 19 -4.68 -2.88 -0.52
CA GLU A 19 -4.48 -1.58 0.11
C GLU A 19 -4.47 -0.46 -0.93
N ALA A 20 -3.71 -0.65 -2.02
CA ALA A 20 -3.69 0.26 -3.15
C ALA A 20 -5.08 0.50 -3.74
N ILE A 21 -5.87 -0.55 -3.99
CA ILE A 21 -7.23 -0.40 -4.53
C ILE A 21 -8.11 0.42 -3.58
N VAL A 22 -8.05 0.13 -2.28
CA VAL A 22 -8.84 0.84 -1.26
C VAL A 22 -8.44 2.31 -1.20
N LEU A 23 -7.13 2.62 -1.18
CA LEU A 23 -6.63 3.99 -1.13
C LEU A 23 -6.94 4.75 -2.42
N LEU A 24 -6.76 4.15 -3.60
CA LEU A 24 -7.11 4.78 -4.87
C LEU A 24 -8.60 5.12 -4.93
N GLY A 25 -9.47 4.20 -4.53
CA GLY A 25 -10.92 4.45 -4.44
C GLY A 25 -11.25 5.56 -3.45
N THR A 26 -10.72 5.47 -2.23
CA THR A 26 -10.96 6.47 -1.17
C THR A 26 -10.46 7.86 -1.58
N GLY A 27 -9.25 7.95 -2.11
CA GLY A 27 -8.66 9.20 -2.56
C GLY A 27 -9.43 9.82 -3.74
N ALA A 28 -9.89 9.00 -4.70
CA ALA A 28 -10.75 9.47 -5.78
C ALA A 28 -12.09 10.01 -5.27
N LEU A 29 -12.71 9.35 -4.29
CA LEU A 29 -13.95 9.82 -3.66
C LEU A 29 -13.74 11.14 -2.90
N PHE A 30 -12.63 11.28 -2.16
CA PHE A 30 -12.29 12.52 -1.46
C PHE A 30 -12.03 13.67 -2.43
N PHE A 31 -11.31 13.41 -3.52
CA PHE A 31 -11.08 14.39 -4.57
C PHE A 31 -12.39 14.86 -5.21
N ALA A 32 -13.24 13.92 -5.62
CA ALA A 32 -14.55 14.22 -6.22
C ALA A 32 -15.46 14.97 -5.24
N GLY A 33 -15.53 14.51 -3.99
CA GLY A 33 -16.31 15.15 -2.93
C GLY A 33 -15.83 16.57 -2.63
N GLY A 34 -14.52 16.80 -2.59
CA GLY A 34 -13.94 18.14 -2.43
C GLY A 34 -14.31 19.08 -3.58
N GLY A 35 -14.30 18.58 -4.83
CA GLY A 35 -14.77 19.33 -5.99
C GLY A 35 -16.25 19.70 -5.93
N MET A 36 -17.11 18.80 -5.42
CA MET A 36 -18.55 19.05 -5.27
C MET A 36 -18.86 20.11 -4.20
N LEU A 37 -18.04 20.23 -3.15
CA LEU A 37 -18.18 21.26 -2.11
C LEU A 37 -17.73 22.66 -2.59
N GLY A 38 -17.09 22.75 -3.76
CA GLY A 38 -16.58 23.99 -4.35
C GLY A 38 -15.22 24.44 -3.79
N PHE A 39 -14.64 25.47 -4.40
CA PHE A 39 -13.26 25.95 -4.12
C PHE A 39 -13.10 26.74 -2.81
N GLY A 40 -14.01 26.61 -1.86
CA GLY A 40 -13.81 27.11 -0.49
C GLY A 40 -12.76 26.29 0.26
N LEU A 41 -12.31 26.78 1.41
CA LEU A 41 -11.27 26.13 2.22
C LEU A 41 -11.57 24.64 2.50
N GLY A 42 -12.83 24.31 2.84
CA GLY A 42 -13.25 22.93 3.11
C GLY A 42 -13.12 22.01 1.89
N GLY A 43 -13.60 22.44 0.72
CA GLY A 43 -13.50 21.65 -0.51
C GLY A 43 -12.06 21.48 -1.00
N ALA A 44 -11.25 22.55 -0.91
CA ALA A 44 -9.83 22.51 -1.26
C ALA A 44 -9.02 21.56 -0.36
N VAL A 45 -9.25 21.59 0.97
CA VAL A 45 -8.59 20.68 1.92
C VAL A 45 -8.99 19.23 1.65
N LEU A 46 -10.29 18.96 1.45
CA LEU A 46 -10.77 17.61 1.18
C LEU A 46 -10.23 17.07 -0.16
N ALA A 47 -10.23 17.89 -1.21
CA ALA A 47 -9.68 17.52 -2.50
C ALA A 47 -8.17 17.27 -2.44
N GLY A 48 -7.43 18.15 -1.73
CA GLY A 48 -6.00 17.99 -1.50
C GLY A 48 -5.67 16.70 -0.74
N ALA A 49 -6.44 16.36 0.30
CA ALA A 49 -6.30 15.08 0.99
C ALA A 49 -6.54 13.90 0.04
N GLY A 50 -7.56 13.99 -0.82
CA GLY A 50 -7.83 12.98 -1.86
C GLY A 50 -6.64 12.73 -2.77
N ILE A 51 -5.98 13.79 -3.26
CA ILE A 51 -4.78 13.68 -4.10
C ILE A 51 -3.65 12.94 -3.35
N ILE A 52 -3.38 13.32 -2.10
CA ILE A 52 -2.34 12.68 -1.29
C ILE A 52 -2.64 11.18 -1.12
N ILE A 53 -3.89 10.84 -0.81
CA ILE A 53 -4.31 9.44 -0.64
C ILE A 53 -4.14 8.65 -1.95
N VAL A 54 -4.50 9.22 -3.10
CA VAL A 54 -4.28 8.58 -4.42
C VAL A 54 -2.80 8.33 -4.66
N LEU A 55 -1.93 9.30 -4.36
CA LEU A 55 -0.49 9.14 -4.54
C LEU A 55 0.08 8.01 -3.67
N ILE A 56 -0.38 7.89 -2.43
CA ILE A 56 0.00 6.76 -1.54
C ILE A 56 -0.47 5.43 -2.16
N GLY A 57 -1.74 5.35 -2.60
CA GLY A 57 -2.26 4.14 -3.25
C GLY A 57 -1.50 3.74 -4.52
N LEU A 58 -1.02 4.71 -5.31
CA LEU A 58 -0.14 4.43 -6.46
C LEU A 58 1.22 3.86 -6.02
N ILE A 59 1.78 4.36 -4.92
CA ILE A 59 3.03 3.82 -4.37
C ILE A 59 2.82 2.38 -3.87
N ASP A 60 1.71 2.09 -3.18
CA ASP A 60 1.41 0.73 -2.74
C ASP A 60 1.22 -0.23 -3.91
N LEU A 61 0.62 0.24 -5.02
CA LEU A 61 0.53 -0.55 -6.25
C LEU A 61 1.90 -0.82 -6.87
N LEU A 62 2.80 0.17 -6.85
CA LEU A 62 4.19 -0.01 -7.29
C LEU A 62 4.94 -1.00 -6.39
N ILE A 63 4.72 -0.96 -5.07
CA ILE A 63 5.28 -1.92 -4.13
C ILE A 63 4.72 -3.32 -4.42
N ALA A 64 3.41 -3.48 -4.61
CA ALA A 64 2.79 -4.75 -4.97
C ALA A 64 3.40 -5.34 -6.25
N TYR A 65 3.56 -4.53 -7.28
CA TYR A 65 4.23 -4.93 -8.53
C TYR A 65 5.71 -5.28 -8.31
N GLY A 66 6.43 -4.48 -7.53
CA GLY A 66 7.83 -4.72 -7.19
C GLY A 66 8.04 -6.02 -6.41
N LEU A 67 7.15 -6.32 -5.46
CA LEU A 67 7.12 -7.58 -4.71
C LEU A 67 6.79 -8.75 -5.63
N TRP A 68 5.79 -8.60 -6.51
CA TRP A 68 5.41 -9.63 -7.48
C TRP A 68 6.54 -9.96 -8.47
N THR A 69 7.39 -8.98 -8.77
CA THR A 69 8.55 -9.12 -9.67
C THR A 69 9.88 -9.36 -8.93
N LEU A 70 9.84 -9.60 -7.62
CA LEU A 70 10.99 -9.92 -6.77
C LEU A 70 12.11 -8.86 -6.80
N LYS A 71 11.76 -7.58 -6.99
CA LYS A 71 12.76 -6.51 -7.00
C LYS A 71 13.20 -6.16 -5.58
N SER A 72 14.50 -6.13 -5.33
CA SER A 72 15.08 -5.87 -4.00
C SER A 72 14.64 -4.53 -3.38
N TRP A 73 14.45 -3.48 -4.18
CA TRP A 73 13.94 -2.18 -3.70
C TRP A 73 12.52 -2.28 -3.12
N ALA A 74 11.69 -3.18 -3.65
CA ALA A 74 10.29 -3.31 -3.25
C ALA A 74 10.16 -3.84 -1.83
N ARG A 75 11.07 -4.76 -1.45
CA ARG A 75 11.17 -5.25 -0.07
C ARG A 75 11.47 -4.12 0.91
N THR A 76 12.44 -3.26 0.60
CA THR A 76 12.80 -2.12 1.46
C THR A 76 11.64 -1.12 1.57
N MET A 77 10.99 -0.80 0.46
CA MET A 77 9.82 0.09 0.47
C MET A 77 8.66 -0.51 1.28
N ALA A 78 8.37 -1.80 1.11
CA ALA A 78 7.34 -2.49 1.88
C ALA A 78 7.63 -2.46 3.39
N ILE A 79 8.89 -2.61 3.82
CA ILE A 79 9.23 -2.48 5.25
C ILE A 79 8.94 -1.05 5.74
N ILE A 80 9.36 -0.03 5.01
CA ILE A 80 9.15 1.38 5.40
C ILE A 80 7.65 1.68 5.49
N PHE A 81 6.88 1.29 4.47
CA PHE A 81 5.45 1.55 4.41
C PHE A 81 4.69 0.78 5.49
N ALA A 82 5.05 -0.47 5.76
CA ALA A 82 4.45 -1.22 6.85
C ALA A 82 4.75 -0.58 8.22
N ILE A 83 5.95 -0.02 8.44
CA ILE A 83 6.23 0.71 9.68
C ILE A 83 5.34 1.95 9.80
N ILE A 84 5.15 2.70 8.71
CA ILE A 84 4.23 3.86 8.70
C ILE A 84 2.79 3.40 8.96
N GLY A 85 2.37 2.29 8.33
CA GLY A 85 1.05 1.70 8.48
C GLY A 85 0.71 1.24 9.90
N LEU A 86 1.70 1.02 10.77
CA LEU A 86 1.46 0.73 12.19
C LEU A 86 0.68 1.85 12.91
N ILE A 87 0.75 3.09 12.41
CA ILE A 87 0.01 4.25 12.97
C ILE A 87 -1.49 4.18 12.62
N GLY A 88 -1.87 3.42 11.58
CA GLY A 88 -3.24 3.26 11.10
C GLY A 88 -4.13 2.36 11.97
N PHE A 89 -4.13 2.56 13.28
CA PHE A 89 -4.83 1.71 14.24
C PHE A 89 -6.36 1.70 14.06
N PRO A 90 -7.06 0.55 14.20
CA PRO A 90 -6.51 -0.78 14.49
C PRO A 90 -6.16 -1.61 13.25
N ILE A 91 -6.84 -1.37 12.13
CA ILE A 91 -6.79 -2.25 10.96
C ILE A 91 -5.42 -2.17 10.27
N GLY A 92 -4.92 -0.96 10.02
CA GLY A 92 -3.60 -0.74 9.42
C GLY A 92 -2.47 -1.33 10.27
N THR A 93 -2.59 -1.27 11.59
CA THR A 93 -1.63 -1.91 12.51
C THR A 93 -1.60 -3.43 12.33
N ILE A 94 -2.75 -4.09 12.30
CA ILE A 94 -2.83 -5.56 12.13
C ILE A 94 -2.24 -5.97 10.78
N ILE A 95 -2.63 -5.29 9.69
CA ILE A 95 -2.14 -5.58 8.34
C ILE A 95 -0.61 -5.36 8.28
N SER A 96 -0.12 -4.26 8.83
CA SER A 96 1.29 -3.92 8.85
C SER A 96 2.14 -4.92 9.63
N ILE A 97 1.65 -5.42 10.78
CA ILE A 97 2.33 -6.47 11.55
C ILE A 97 2.43 -7.75 10.70
N ILE A 98 1.35 -8.15 10.03
CA ILE A 98 1.35 -9.33 9.15
C ILE A 98 2.38 -9.15 8.02
N ILE A 99 2.37 -7.99 7.36
CA ILE A 99 3.32 -7.67 6.29
C ILE A 99 4.77 -7.77 6.77
N LEU A 100 5.11 -7.11 7.88
CA LEU A 100 6.45 -7.15 8.46
C LEU A 100 6.85 -8.59 8.81
N TRP A 101 5.95 -9.34 9.45
CA TRP A 101 6.21 -10.73 9.82
C TRP A 101 6.56 -11.61 8.61
N TYR A 102 5.85 -11.45 7.49
CA TYR A 102 6.19 -12.16 6.26
C TYR A 102 7.51 -11.68 5.64
N LEU A 103 7.77 -10.37 5.57
CA LEU A 103 8.99 -9.79 4.96
C LEU A 103 10.30 -10.19 5.68
N PHE A 104 10.21 -10.56 6.96
CA PHE A 104 11.35 -11.03 7.76
C PHE A 104 11.55 -12.56 7.73
N LYS A 105 10.67 -13.33 7.09
CA LYS A 105 10.90 -14.77 6.92
C LYS A 105 12.13 -15.02 6.03
N PRO A 106 13.01 -15.99 6.35
CA PRO A 106 14.21 -16.28 5.56
C PRO A 106 13.90 -16.58 4.09
N GLU A 107 12.90 -17.44 3.84
CA GLU A 107 12.42 -17.81 2.50
C GLU A 107 12.06 -16.60 1.63
N ILE A 108 11.49 -15.57 2.25
CA ILE A 108 11.09 -14.34 1.57
C ILE A 108 12.31 -13.46 1.32
N LYS A 109 13.19 -13.32 2.31
CA LYS A 109 14.43 -12.56 2.17
C LYS A 109 15.34 -13.13 1.07
N GLU A 110 15.46 -14.45 0.98
CA GLU A 110 16.29 -15.14 -0.02
C GLU A 110 15.71 -15.05 -1.44
N ALA A 111 14.41 -14.85 -1.58
CA ALA A 111 13.77 -14.70 -2.88
C ALA A 111 14.04 -13.35 -3.57
N PHE A 112 14.58 -12.36 -2.84
CA PHE A 112 15.04 -11.09 -3.42
C PHE A 112 16.56 -11.17 -3.62
N HIS A 113 16.99 -11.16 -4.89
CA HIS A 113 18.40 -11.10 -5.30
C HIS A 113 18.80 -9.69 -5.74
#